data_AF-A0A842VCH6-F1
#
_entry.id   AF-A0A842VCH6-F1
#
_cell.length_a   1.000
_cell.length_b   1.000
_cell.length_c   1.000
_cell.angle_alpha   90.00
_cell.angle_beta   90.00
_cell.angle_gamma   90.00
#
_symmetry.space_group_name_H-M   'P 1'
#
loop_
_entity.id
_entity.type
_entity.pdbx_description
1 polymer ?
#
loop_
_entity_poly.entity_id
_entity_poly.type
_entity_poly.pdbx_seq_one_letter_code
_entity_poly.pdbx_strand_id
1 'polypeptide(L)'
;MEHQAVKKGLVIVSITYIVLSLIELFNTLVLLNTEITVYGRKILFQDLVFSSGLLPFMGTLLFIFLISIVCFFLIFGVIMLLINRKETIDHKLFSKYVLVFGVLTLLFSYIKLGYYTFLNRTMIMYGGKTPTFQFVIYHSNLLLVQFIWIFYLSVICYYLMVGLILGGSGLRYLLQLERSNKQENNKNIK
;
A
#
# COMPACT_ATOMS: atom_id res chain seq x y z
N MET A 1 21.70 21.44 -2.40
CA MET A 1 21.43 20.72 -1.12
C MET A 1 20.11 19.96 -1.15
N GLU A 2 19.00 20.53 -1.63
CA GLU A 2 17.69 19.84 -1.68
C GLU A 2 17.70 18.53 -2.49
N HIS A 3 18.36 18.49 -3.66
CA HIS A 3 18.36 17.30 -4.52
C HIS A 3 18.99 16.06 -3.86
N GLN A 4 20.10 16.21 -3.13
CA GLN A 4 20.74 15.08 -2.43
C GLN A 4 19.89 14.60 -1.25
N ALA A 5 19.20 15.51 -0.56
CA ALA A 5 18.29 15.15 0.53
C ALA A 5 17.07 14.37 0.01
N VAL A 6 16.46 14.84 -1.10
CA VAL A 6 15.35 14.12 -1.77
C VAL A 6 15.82 12.75 -2.27
N LYS A 7 17.02 12.67 -2.84
CA LYS A 7 17.63 11.41 -3.30
C LYS A 7 17.81 10.40 -2.15
N LYS A 8 18.32 10.85 -0.99
CA LYS A 8 18.45 10.00 0.21
C LYS A 8 17.09 9.60 0.78
N GLY A 9 16.13 10.52 0.84
CA GLY A 9 14.77 10.24 1.29
C GLY A 9 14.09 9.19 0.42
N LEU A 10 14.26 9.27 -0.91
CA LEU A 10 13.71 8.29 -1.84
C LEU A 10 14.29 6.89 -1.62
N VAL A 11 15.59 6.75 -1.30
CA VAL A 11 16.19 5.44 -0.93
C VAL A 11 15.52 4.86 0.30
N ILE A 12 15.38 5.66 1.35
CA ILE A 12 14.78 5.22 2.62
C ILE A 12 13.36 4.74 2.36
N VAL A 13 12.56 5.55 1.65
CA VAL A 13 11.20 5.18 1.26
C VAL A 13 11.18 3.87 0.45
N SER A 14 12.09 3.72 -0.52
CA SER A 14 12.18 2.53 -1.37
C SER A 14 12.45 1.27 -0.55
N ILE A 15 13.43 1.32 0.37
CA ILE A 15 13.77 0.21 1.25
C ILE A 15 12.58 -0.12 2.16
N THR A 16 11.95 0.90 2.75
CA THR A 16 10.78 0.69 3.61
C THR A 16 9.64 0.03 2.83
N TYR A 17 9.38 0.40 1.57
CA TYR A 17 8.38 -0.25 0.73
C TYR A 17 8.67 -1.73 0.53
N ILE A 18 9.91 -2.08 0.19
CA ILE A 18 10.33 -3.46 0.01
C ILE A 18 10.12 -4.25 1.30
N VAL A 19 10.62 -3.74 2.43
CA VAL A 19 10.53 -4.44 3.72
C VAL A 19 9.08 -4.60 4.17
N LEU A 20 8.28 -3.53 4.14
CA LEU A 20 6.87 -3.60 4.51
C LEU A 20 6.09 -4.54 3.60
N SER A 21 6.33 -4.53 2.29
CA SER A 21 5.64 -5.41 1.35
C SER A 21 6.00 -6.89 1.57
N LEU A 22 7.26 -7.19 1.91
CA LEU A 22 7.67 -8.55 2.28
C LEU A 22 6.99 -9.02 3.58
N ILE A 23 6.92 -8.15 4.59
CA ILE A 23 6.22 -8.45 5.84
C ILE A 23 4.72 -8.65 5.58
N GLU A 24 4.11 -7.82 4.74
CA GLU A 24 2.70 -7.98 4.34
C GLU A 24 2.45 -9.30 3.61
N LEU A 25 3.33 -9.71 2.70
CA LEU A 25 3.23 -11.02 2.04
C LEU A 25 3.33 -12.16 3.05
N PHE A 26 4.33 -12.12 3.92
CA PHE A 26 4.53 -13.12 4.96
C PHE A 26 3.30 -13.22 5.89
N ASN A 27 2.81 -12.07 6.38
CA ASN A 27 1.62 -12.00 7.22
C ASN A 27 0.38 -12.54 6.49
N THR A 28 0.27 -12.33 5.17
CA THR A 28 -0.86 -12.85 4.38
C THR A 28 -0.85 -14.37 4.40
N LEU A 29 0.33 -14.97 4.17
CA LEU A 29 0.51 -16.42 4.19
C LEU A 29 0.24 -17.01 5.59
N VAL A 30 0.74 -16.36 6.65
CA VAL A 30 0.47 -16.78 8.02
C VAL A 30 -1.03 -16.72 8.32
N LEU A 31 -1.70 -15.62 7.95
CA LEU A 31 -3.13 -15.43 8.17
C LEU A 31 -3.94 -16.53 7.50
N LEU A 32 -3.66 -16.85 6.24
CA LEU A 32 -4.35 -17.89 5.47
C LEU A 32 -4.28 -19.27 6.14
N ASN A 33 -3.16 -19.59 6.78
CA ASN A 33 -2.92 -20.87 7.45
C ASN A 33 -3.28 -20.89 8.94
N THR A 34 -3.82 -19.79 9.48
CA THR A 34 -4.18 -19.70 10.90
C THR A 34 -5.59 -20.23 11.13
N GLU A 35 -5.74 -21.14 12.11
CA GLU A 35 -7.05 -21.59 12.58
C GLU A 35 -7.63 -20.60 13.60
N ILE A 36 -8.81 -20.04 13.32
CA ILE A 36 -9.54 -19.20 14.25
C ILE A 36 -10.73 -19.95 14.85
N THR A 37 -10.97 -19.67 16.14
CA THR A 37 -12.12 -20.26 16.85
C THR A 37 -13.28 -19.28 16.80
N VAL A 38 -14.36 -19.65 16.12
CA VAL A 38 -15.58 -18.84 16.00
C VAL A 38 -16.75 -19.64 16.57
N TYR A 39 -17.39 -19.10 17.61
CA TYR A 39 -18.46 -19.79 18.37
C TYR A 39 -18.10 -21.22 18.81
N GLY A 40 -16.87 -21.43 19.27
CA GLY A 40 -16.40 -22.72 19.82
C GLY A 40 -15.96 -23.76 18.78
N ARG A 41 -16.04 -23.46 17.47
CA ARG A 41 -15.48 -24.32 16.41
C ARG A 41 -14.22 -23.71 15.82
N LYS A 42 -13.22 -24.57 15.55
CA LYS A 42 -12.00 -24.20 14.84
C LYS A 42 -12.26 -24.22 13.33
N ILE A 43 -11.81 -23.18 12.65
CA ILE A 43 -11.96 -23.00 11.20
C ILE A 43 -10.68 -22.34 10.69
N LEU A 44 -10.20 -22.73 9.52
CA LEU A 44 -9.10 -22.01 8.87
C LEU A 44 -9.59 -20.63 8.43
N PHE A 45 -8.75 -19.61 8.60
CA PHE A 45 -9.08 -18.25 8.19
C PHE A 45 -9.47 -18.16 6.72
N GLN A 46 -8.80 -18.92 5.86
CA GLN A 46 -9.10 -19.00 4.43
C GLN A 46 -10.55 -19.46 4.18
N ASP A 47 -11.05 -20.43 4.94
CA ASP A 47 -12.41 -20.95 4.78
C ASP A 47 -13.43 -19.88 5.17
N LEU A 48 -13.13 -19.06 6.16
CA LEU A 48 -13.96 -17.93 6.59
C LEU A 48 -14.07 -16.83 5.55
N VAL A 49 -13.00 -16.61 4.78
CA VAL A 49 -12.99 -15.68 3.66
C VAL A 49 -13.78 -16.27 2.49
N PHE A 50 -13.56 -17.54 2.16
CA PHE A 50 -14.15 -18.22 1.01
C PHE A 50 -15.61 -18.67 1.23
N SER A 51 -16.07 -18.75 2.48
CA SER A 51 -17.45 -19.05 2.85
C SER A 51 -18.30 -17.80 3.12
N SER A 52 -17.75 -16.59 2.96
CA SER A 52 -18.50 -15.35 3.16
C SER A 52 -19.66 -15.25 2.14
N GLY A 53 -20.77 -14.62 2.52
CA GLY A 53 -22.06 -14.70 1.77
C GLY A 53 -22.06 -14.07 0.37
N LEU A 54 -20.94 -13.50 -0.07
CA LEU A 54 -20.68 -13.12 -1.45
C LEU A 54 -20.02 -14.33 -2.12
N LEU A 55 -20.67 -14.92 -3.13
CA LEU A 55 -20.18 -15.99 -4.03
C LEU A 55 -18.73 -16.41 -3.74
N PRO A 56 -18.43 -17.67 -3.36
CA PRO A 56 -17.08 -18.12 -2.95
C PRO A 56 -15.93 -17.66 -3.86
N PHE A 57 -16.22 -17.48 -5.14
CA PHE A 57 -15.35 -16.89 -6.15
C PHE A 57 -14.86 -15.46 -5.83
N MET A 58 -15.71 -14.61 -5.26
CA MET A 58 -15.38 -13.24 -4.85
C MET A 58 -14.35 -13.22 -3.72
N GLY A 59 -14.45 -14.10 -2.71
CA GLY A 59 -13.46 -14.21 -1.63
C GLY A 59 -12.05 -14.51 -2.15
N THR A 60 -11.95 -15.43 -3.11
CA THR A 60 -10.69 -15.79 -3.77
C THR A 60 -10.13 -14.66 -4.63
N LEU A 61 -10.98 -14.03 -5.46
CA LEU A 61 -10.58 -12.88 -6.26
C LEU A 61 -10.08 -11.72 -5.38
N LEU A 62 -10.75 -11.51 -4.25
CA LEU A 62 -10.40 -10.47 -3.29
C LEU A 62 -8.97 -10.71 -2.74
N PHE A 63 -8.63 -11.92 -2.33
CA PHE A 63 -7.28 -12.23 -1.84
C PHE A 63 -6.20 -12.15 -2.91
N ILE A 64 -6.49 -12.62 -4.13
CA ILE A 64 -5.58 -12.48 -5.28
C ILE A 64 -5.31 -10.99 -5.53
N PHE A 65 -6.32 -10.15 -5.44
CA PHE A 65 -6.19 -8.71 -5.60
C PHE A 65 -5.32 -8.08 -4.50
N LEU A 66 -5.50 -8.49 -3.22
CA LEU A 66 -4.66 -8.02 -2.12
C LEU A 66 -3.18 -8.40 -2.33
N ILE A 67 -2.90 -9.66 -2.66
CA ILE A 67 -1.55 -10.13 -2.97
C ILE A 67 -0.96 -9.36 -4.15
N SER A 68 -1.75 -9.16 -5.21
CA SER A 68 -1.34 -8.40 -6.39
C SER A 68 -0.94 -6.96 -6.05
N ILE A 69 -1.72 -6.27 -5.20
CA ILE A 69 -1.39 -4.91 -4.74
C ILE A 69 -0.11 -4.90 -3.89
N VAL A 70 0.09 -5.88 -3.00
CA VAL A 70 1.32 -5.95 -2.19
C VAL A 70 2.54 -6.20 -3.11
N CYS A 71 2.42 -7.09 -4.08
CA CYS A 71 3.44 -7.31 -5.10
C CYS A 71 3.72 -6.05 -5.92
N PHE A 72 2.69 -5.27 -6.26
CA PHE A 72 2.86 -3.98 -6.92
C PHE A 72 3.72 -3.03 -6.08
N PHE A 73 3.43 -2.87 -4.78
CA PHE A 73 4.26 -2.02 -3.89
C PHE A 73 5.70 -2.51 -3.76
N LEU A 74 5.91 -3.83 -3.76
CA LEU A 74 7.25 -4.43 -3.75
C LEU A 74 8.03 -4.08 -5.03
N ILE A 75 7.44 -4.35 -6.21
CA ILE A 75 8.04 -4.02 -7.52
C ILE A 75 8.31 -2.52 -7.60
N PHE A 76 7.38 -1.71 -7.12
CA PHE A 76 7.46 -0.26 -7.13
C PHE A 76 8.63 0.26 -6.27
N GLY A 77 8.82 -0.30 -5.07
CA GLY A 77 9.98 0.00 -4.23
C GLY A 77 11.31 -0.37 -4.91
N VAL A 78 11.37 -1.52 -5.58
CA VAL A 78 12.55 -1.93 -6.36
C VAL A 78 12.83 -0.96 -7.52
N ILE A 79 11.80 -0.56 -8.27
CA ILE A 79 11.94 0.40 -9.38
C ILE A 79 12.48 1.74 -8.87
N MET A 80 11.93 2.28 -7.78
CA MET A 80 12.44 3.53 -7.20
C MET A 80 13.92 3.43 -6.83
N LEU A 81 14.33 2.31 -6.23
CA LEU A 81 15.71 2.06 -5.84
C LEU A 81 16.65 1.98 -7.06
N LEU A 82 16.22 1.32 -8.14
CA LEU A 82 16.96 1.23 -9.40
C LEU A 82 17.11 2.59 -10.08
N ILE A 83 16.05 3.40 -10.14
CA ILE A 83 16.11 4.74 -10.70
C ILE A 83 17.08 5.60 -9.88
N ASN A 84 17.05 5.49 -8.55
CA ASN A 84 17.90 6.28 -7.69
C ASN A 84 19.40 5.95 -7.82
N ARG A 85 19.75 4.72 -8.23
CA ARG A 85 21.13 4.30 -8.48
C ARG A 85 21.73 4.90 -9.75
N LYS A 86 20.91 5.37 -10.71
CA LYS A 86 21.44 6.04 -11.90
C LYS A 86 22.03 7.40 -11.51
N GLU A 87 23.27 7.65 -11.90
CA GLU A 87 23.99 8.89 -11.55
C GLU A 87 23.57 10.10 -12.39
N THR A 88 23.12 9.88 -13.63
CA THR A 88 22.90 10.93 -14.64
C THR A 88 21.43 11.12 -15.01
N ILE A 89 20.54 11.19 -14.01
CA ILE A 89 19.13 11.56 -14.27
C ILE A 89 19.01 13.08 -14.25
N ASP A 90 18.51 13.64 -15.35
CA ASP A 90 18.12 15.05 -15.44
C ASP A 90 17.11 15.42 -14.32
N HIS A 91 17.36 16.53 -13.64
CA HIS A 91 16.54 17.06 -12.56
C HIS A 91 15.06 17.20 -12.93
N LYS A 92 14.75 17.54 -14.19
CA LYS A 92 13.37 17.64 -14.68
C LYS A 92 12.69 16.29 -14.86
N LEU A 93 13.43 15.27 -15.25
CA LEU A 93 12.93 13.89 -15.34
C LEU A 93 12.74 13.30 -13.94
N PHE A 94 13.68 13.56 -13.03
CA PHE A 94 13.59 13.13 -11.64
C PHE A 94 12.37 13.70 -10.92
N SER A 95 12.08 14.99 -11.08
CA SER A 95 10.89 15.64 -10.47
C SER A 95 9.57 15.00 -10.91
N LYS A 96 9.46 14.70 -12.21
CA LYS A 96 8.32 13.98 -12.78
C LYS A 96 8.19 12.57 -12.21
N TYR A 97 9.30 11.84 -12.08
CA TYR A 97 9.26 10.51 -11.47
C TYR A 97 8.80 10.56 -10.02
N VAL A 98 9.32 11.46 -9.20
CA VAL A 98 8.90 11.63 -7.80
C VAL A 98 7.40 11.95 -7.71
N LEU A 99 6.90 12.84 -8.57
CA LEU A 99 5.48 13.17 -8.64
C LEU A 99 4.62 11.95 -9.03
N VAL A 100 4.98 11.26 -10.11
CA VAL A 100 4.27 10.05 -10.57
C VAL A 100 4.30 8.98 -9.48
N PHE A 101 5.42 8.84 -8.78
CA PHE A 101 5.54 7.89 -7.69
C PHE A 101 4.61 8.20 -6.51
N GLY A 102 4.49 9.48 -6.13
CA GLY A 102 3.54 9.92 -5.12
C GLY A 102 2.09 9.66 -5.53
N VAL A 103 1.72 10.01 -6.76
CA VAL A 103 0.35 9.84 -7.27
C VAL A 103 -0.04 8.37 -7.36
N LEU A 104 0.83 7.52 -7.91
CA LEU A 104 0.57 6.07 -7.98
C LEU A 104 0.47 5.46 -6.59
N THR A 105 1.37 5.85 -5.67
CA THR A 105 1.27 5.42 -4.26
C THR A 105 -0.11 5.73 -3.69
N LEU A 106 -0.59 6.97 -3.84
CA LEU A 106 -1.90 7.37 -3.34
C LEU A 106 -3.01 6.54 -3.94
N LEU A 107 -3.04 6.42 -5.27
CA LEU A 107 -4.08 5.70 -5.99
C LEU A 107 -4.17 4.23 -5.53
N PHE A 108 -3.05 3.50 -5.52
CA PHE A 108 -3.03 2.11 -5.09
C PHE A 108 -3.31 1.93 -3.60
N SER A 109 -2.88 2.87 -2.75
CA SER A 109 -3.18 2.83 -1.31
C SER A 109 -4.66 3.08 -1.03
N TYR A 110 -5.31 3.97 -1.77
CA TYR A 110 -6.76 4.18 -1.67
C TYR A 110 -7.55 2.96 -2.13
N ILE A 111 -7.14 2.33 -3.23
CA ILE A 111 -7.74 1.08 -3.69
C ILE A 111 -7.61 -0.01 -2.62
N LYS A 112 -6.42 -0.14 -2.01
CA LYS A 112 -6.16 -1.08 -0.91
C LYS A 112 -6.99 -0.77 0.34
N LEU A 113 -7.17 0.51 0.69
CA LEU A 113 -8.02 0.93 1.80
C LEU A 113 -9.51 0.63 1.51
N GLY A 114 -9.97 0.90 0.29
CA GLY A 114 -11.33 0.56 -0.15
C GLY A 114 -11.59 -0.94 -0.02
N TYR A 115 -10.61 -1.75 -0.42
CA TYR A 115 -10.66 -3.20 -0.24
C TYR A 115 -10.70 -3.61 1.23
N TYR A 116 -9.80 -3.09 2.06
CA TYR A 116 -9.73 -3.41 3.49
C TYR A 116 -11.04 -3.05 4.22
N THR A 117 -11.62 -1.89 3.89
CA THR A 117 -12.90 -1.45 4.45
C THR A 117 -14.08 -2.27 3.95
N PHE A 118 -14.07 -2.70 2.68
CA PHE A 118 -15.06 -3.61 2.12
C PHE A 118 -15.07 -4.94 2.88
N LEU A 119 -13.91 -5.59 3.05
CA LEU A 119 -13.79 -6.83 3.81
C LEU A 119 -14.32 -6.67 5.23
N ASN A 120 -13.93 -5.62 5.96
CA ASN A 120 -14.38 -5.40 7.33
C ASN A 120 -15.91 -5.33 7.46
N ARG A 121 -16.59 -4.84 6.42
CA ARG A 121 -18.06 -4.71 6.38
C ARG A 121 -18.77 -5.94 5.82
N THR A 122 -18.04 -6.88 5.20
CA THR A 122 -18.61 -8.10 4.65
C THR A 122 -19.24 -8.93 5.78
N MET A 123 -20.49 -9.33 5.58
CA MET A 123 -21.19 -10.24 6.49
C MET A 123 -20.83 -11.68 6.18
N ILE A 124 -20.51 -12.44 7.22
CA ILE A 124 -20.22 -13.86 7.11
C ILE A 124 -21.40 -14.62 7.71
N MET A 125 -22.03 -15.49 6.94
CA MET A 125 -23.02 -16.41 7.50
C MET A 125 -22.29 -17.55 8.22
N TYR A 126 -22.43 -17.62 9.54
CA TYR A 126 -21.85 -18.71 10.31
C TYR A 126 -22.74 -19.10 11.49
N GLY A 127 -23.14 -20.38 11.53
CA GLY A 127 -23.96 -20.93 12.63
C GLY A 127 -25.32 -20.25 12.80
N GLY A 128 -25.94 -19.79 11.71
CA GLY A 128 -27.23 -19.07 11.73
C GLY A 128 -27.14 -17.61 12.21
N LYS A 129 -25.94 -17.10 12.52
CA LYS A 129 -25.68 -15.69 12.80
C LYS A 129 -24.89 -15.06 11.65
N THR A 130 -25.03 -13.74 11.49
CA THR A 130 -24.38 -12.97 10.40
C THR A 130 -23.45 -11.89 10.97
N PRO A 131 -22.38 -12.25 11.70
CA PRO A 131 -21.40 -11.26 12.15
C PRO A 131 -20.67 -10.62 10.96
N THR A 132 -20.19 -9.39 11.16
CA THR A 132 -19.25 -8.76 10.22
C THR A 132 -17.87 -9.38 10.35
N PHE A 133 -17.09 -9.37 9.27
CA PHE A 133 -15.71 -9.86 9.25
C PHE A 133 -14.84 -9.18 10.31
N GLN A 134 -15.02 -7.86 10.49
CA GLN A 134 -14.35 -7.11 11.53
C GLN A 134 -14.66 -7.67 12.93
N PHE A 135 -15.92 -7.99 13.21
CA PHE A 135 -16.32 -8.57 14.49
C PHE A 135 -15.61 -9.91 14.72
N VAL A 136 -15.56 -10.77 13.71
CA VAL A 136 -14.90 -12.09 13.79
C VAL A 136 -13.41 -11.94 14.09
N ILE A 137 -12.72 -10.98 13.47
CA ILE A 137 -11.29 -10.74 13.74
C ILE A 137 -11.07 -10.27 15.18
N TYR A 138 -11.78 -9.25 15.63
CA TYR A 138 -11.56 -8.67 16.97
C TYR A 138 -12.11 -9.53 18.11
N HIS A 139 -13.08 -10.40 17.84
CA HIS A 139 -13.55 -11.41 18.80
C HIS A 139 -12.85 -12.76 18.65
N SER A 140 -11.90 -12.90 17.73
CA SER A 140 -11.08 -14.10 17.68
C SER A 140 -10.19 -14.17 18.93
N ASN A 141 -10.07 -15.36 19.52
CA ASN A 141 -9.19 -15.59 20.68
C ASN A 141 -7.69 -15.51 20.35
N LEU A 142 -7.33 -15.28 19.08
CA LEU A 142 -5.94 -15.23 18.63
C LEU A 142 -5.49 -13.79 18.43
N LEU A 143 -4.73 -13.29 19.41
CA LEU A 143 -4.08 -11.97 19.36
C LEU A 143 -3.27 -11.77 18.08
N LEU A 144 -2.62 -12.82 17.57
CA LEU A 144 -1.81 -12.78 16.36
C LEU A 144 -2.61 -12.29 15.14
N VAL A 145 -3.86 -12.74 14.97
CA VAL A 145 -4.73 -12.35 13.86
C VAL A 145 -5.10 -10.86 13.96
N GLN A 146 -5.38 -10.39 15.18
CA GLN A 146 -5.69 -8.98 15.44
C GLN A 146 -4.49 -8.08 15.16
N PHE A 147 -3.30 -8.48 15.61
CA PHE A 147 -2.05 -7.74 15.36
C PHE A 147 -1.74 -7.65 13.87
N ILE A 148 -1.86 -8.75 13.14
CA ILE A 148 -1.67 -8.77 11.68
C ILE A 148 -2.66 -7.81 11.01
N TRP A 149 -3.93 -7.80 11.45
CA TRP A 149 -4.95 -6.94 10.87
C TRP A 149 -4.67 -5.44 11.10
N ILE A 150 -4.29 -5.07 12.32
CA ILE A 150 -3.89 -3.69 12.68
C ILE A 150 -2.63 -3.27 11.90
N PHE A 151 -1.69 -4.21 11.70
CA PHE A 151 -0.49 -3.96 10.91
C PHE A 151 -0.83 -3.58 9.46
N TYR A 152 -1.74 -4.30 8.80
CA TYR A 152 -2.18 -3.94 7.43
C TYR A 152 -2.74 -2.52 7.35
N LEU A 153 -3.60 -2.14 8.30
CA LEU A 153 -4.15 -0.80 8.35
C LEU A 153 -3.04 0.25 8.53
N SER A 154 -2.08 -0.03 9.42
CA SER A 154 -0.95 0.87 9.69
C SER A 154 -0.09 1.07 8.44
N VAL A 155 0.18 0.00 7.68
CA VAL A 155 0.94 0.07 6.43
C VAL A 155 0.18 0.87 5.36
N ILE A 156 -1.14 0.69 5.24
CA ILE A 156 -1.97 1.49 4.32
C ILE A 156 -1.87 2.99 4.66
N CYS A 157 -2.00 3.34 5.94
CA CYS A 157 -1.87 4.73 6.40
C CYS A 157 -0.48 5.30 6.12
N TYR A 158 0.58 4.51 6.34
CA TYR A 158 1.94 4.90 6.01
C TYR A 158 2.10 5.19 4.51
N TYR A 159 1.63 4.30 3.63
CA TYR A 159 1.71 4.53 2.18
C TYR A 159 0.93 5.78 1.75
N LEU A 160 -0.25 6.04 2.31
CA LEU A 160 -0.99 7.28 2.04
C LEU A 160 -0.19 8.52 2.43
N MET A 161 0.42 8.53 3.62
CA MET A 161 1.26 9.65 4.08
C MET A 161 2.48 9.85 3.17
N VAL A 162 3.19 8.79 2.82
CA VAL A 162 4.33 8.85 1.90
C VAL A 162 3.91 9.34 0.52
N GLY A 163 2.77 8.86 0.01
CA GLY A 163 2.21 9.29 -1.27
C GLY A 163 1.92 10.78 -1.31
N LEU A 164 1.35 11.35 -0.23
CA LEU A 164 1.13 12.80 -0.10
C LEU A 164 2.44 13.57 -0.08
N ILE A 165 3.43 13.12 0.68
CA ILE A 165 4.75 13.78 0.80
C ILE A 165 5.48 13.76 -0.54
N LEU A 166 5.55 12.62 -1.22
CA LEU A 166 6.20 12.48 -2.53
C LEU A 166 5.44 13.24 -3.62
N GLY A 167 4.12 13.15 -3.65
CA GLY A 167 3.29 13.87 -4.62
C GLY A 167 3.42 15.39 -4.47
N GLY A 168 3.34 15.89 -3.24
CA GLY A 168 3.49 17.32 -2.94
C GLY A 168 4.91 17.83 -3.22
N SER A 169 5.94 17.09 -2.83
CA SER A 169 7.33 17.47 -3.10
C SER A 169 7.66 17.44 -4.59
N GLY A 170 7.20 16.42 -5.32
CA GLY A 170 7.34 16.33 -6.78
C GLY A 170 6.66 17.49 -7.51
N LEU A 171 5.44 17.84 -7.10
CA LEU A 171 4.70 18.97 -7.70
C LEU A 171 5.39 20.31 -7.44
N ARG A 172 5.79 20.56 -6.19
CA ARG A 172 6.51 21.79 -5.82
C ARG A 172 7.81 21.94 -6.62
N TYR A 173 8.57 20.85 -6.74
CA TYR A 173 9.84 20.86 -7.45
C TYR A 173 9.66 21.06 -8.96
N LEU A 174 8.61 20.48 -9.56
CA LEU A 174 8.25 20.70 -10.96
C LEU A 174 7.87 22.18 -11.22
N LEU A 175 7.03 22.77 -10.37
CA LEU A 175 6.60 24.17 -10.49
C LEU A 175 7.76 25.15 -10.34
N GLN A 176 8.74 24.86 -9.47
CA GLN A 176 9.95 25.66 -9.33
C GLN A 176 10.80 25.61 -10.60
N LEU A 177 10.99 24.42 -11.19
CA LEU A 177 11.75 24.27 -12.43
C LEU A 177 11.12 25.04 -13.60
N GLU A 178 9.80 24.99 -13.74
CA GLU A 178 9.09 25.73 -14.80
C GLU A 178 9.22 27.25 -14.66
N ARG A 179 9.23 27.77 -13.42
CA ARG A 179 9.43 29.20 -13.16
C ARG A 179 10.84 29.65 -13.52
N SER A 180 11.86 28.86 -13.17
CA SER A 180 13.26 29.16 -13.51
C SER A 180 13.48 29.19 -15.03
N ASN A 181 12.95 28.20 -15.75
CA ASN A 181 13.08 28.14 -17.21
C ASN A 181 12.37 29.31 -17.93
N LYS A 182 11.22 29.77 -17.41
CA LYS A 182 10.53 30.96 -17.96
C LYS A 182 11.32 32.25 -17.73
N GLN A 183 12.04 32.38 -16.62
CA GLN A 183 12.87 33.56 -16.32
C GLN A 183 14.14 33.62 -17.18
N GLU A 184 14.78 32.49 -17.46
CA GLU A 184 15.93 32.44 -18.38
C GLU A 184 15.52 32.79 -19.82
N ASN A 185 14.40 32.26 -20.32
CA ASN A 185 13.91 32.60 -21.65
C ASN A 185 13.58 34.08 -21.80
N ASN A 186 13.02 34.73 -20.77
CA ASN A 186 12.74 36.17 -20.80
C ASN A 186 14.01 37.04 -20.71
N LYS A 187 15.12 36.52 -20.19
CA LYS A 187 16.41 37.25 -20.18
C LYS A 187 17.12 37.16 -21.52
N ASN A 188 16.98 36.06 -22.26
CA ASN A 188 17.62 35.88 -23.57
C ASN A 188 16.92 36.62 -24.73
N ILE A 189 15.78 37.27 -24.47
CA ILE A 189 15.01 38.07 -25.45
C ILE A 189 15.25 39.58 -25.27
N LYS A 190 15.99 40.01 -24.23
CA LYS A 190 16.40 41.39 -24.01
C LYS A 190 17.87 41.59 -24.37
#